data_AF-A0A9D1GY80-F1
#
_entry.id   AF-A0A9D1GY80-F1
#
_cell.length_a   1.000
_cell.length_b   1.000
_cell.length_c   1.000
_cell.angle_alpha   90.00
_cell.angle_beta   90.00
_cell.angle_gamma   90.00
#
_symmetry.space_group_name_H-M   'P 1'
#
loop_
_entity.id
_entity.type
_entity.pdbx_description
1 polymer ?
#
loop_
_entity_poly.entity_id
_entity_poly.type
_entity_poly.pdbx_seq_one_letter_code
_entity_poly.pdbx_strand_id
1 'polypeptide(L)'
;SHGSNDISNAIGPFAAILDVLRTSAVNETAPVPTEALVALGVALVAGLWFVGRRVIHTVGSGLTSMHPSSGFAAELSAAAMVMAASVFGLPVSSTHILIGAVLGVGMVNRAANWKLMRPIALAWLITLPASALVGSVGVLVLRLIF
;
A
#
# COMPACT_ATOMS: atom_id res chain seq x y z
N SER A 1 6.03 -9.89 -3.11
CA SER A 1 6.56 -8.75 -2.33
C SER A 1 5.47 -7.75 -1.98
N HIS A 2 4.73 -7.20 -2.95
CA HIS A 2 3.64 -6.25 -2.69
C HIS A 2 2.53 -6.84 -1.80
N GLY A 3 1.99 -8.01 -2.17
CA GLY A 3 0.90 -8.63 -1.41
C GLY A 3 1.24 -8.94 0.06
N SER A 4 2.48 -9.38 0.35
CA SER A 4 2.92 -9.64 1.73
C SER A 4 3.01 -8.38 2.59
N ASN A 5 3.40 -7.25 2.00
CA ASN A 5 3.45 -5.97 2.69
C ASN A 5 2.06 -5.34 2.84
N ASP A 6 1.25 -5.41 1.78
CA ASP A 6 -0.03 -4.69 1.71
C ASP A 6 -1.16 -5.42 2.46
N ILE A 7 -1.10 -6.77 2.58
CA ILE A 7 -2.01 -7.54 3.44
C ILE A 7 -1.86 -7.12 4.91
N SER A 8 -0.64 -6.83 5.37
CA SER A 8 -0.34 -6.40 6.74
C SER A 8 -1.15 -5.17 7.18
N ASN A 9 -1.43 -4.25 6.26
CA ASN A 9 -2.20 -3.04 6.53
C ASN A 9 -3.66 -3.34 6.89
N ALA A 10 -4.24 -4.42 6.37
CA ALA A 10 -5.62 -4.82 6.65
C ALA A 10 -5.71 -5.87 7.76
N ILE A 11 -4.82 -6.86 7.74
CA ILE A 11 -4.85 -7.97 8.71
C ILE A 11 -4.42 -7.52 10.11
N GLY A 12 -3.52 -6.54 10.24
CA GLY A 12 -3.04 -6.07 11.54
C GLY A 12 -4.16 -5.54 12.44
N PRO A 13 -4.92 -4.52 12.01
CA PRO A 13 -6.08 -4.03 12.76
C PRO A 13 -7.14 -5.11 12.98
N PHE A 14 -7.39 -5.95 11.98
CA PHE A 14 -8.38 -7.03 12.08
C PHE A 14 -8.01 -8.07 13.15
N ALA A 15 -6.74 -8.52 13.16
CA ALA A 15 -6.23 -9.46 14.13
C ALA A 15 -6.26 -8.87 15.56
N ALA A 16 -5.91 -7.59 15.72
CA ALA A 16 -6.00 -6.91 17.01
C ALA A 16 -7.44 -6.85 17.54
N ILE A 17 -8.42 -6.53 16.67
CA ILE A 17 -9.85 -6.54 17.06
C ILE A 17 -10.28 -7.95 17.48
N LEU A 18 -9.94 -8.97 16.69
CA LEU A 18 -10.32 -10.36 16.99
C LEU A 18 -9.69 -10.86 18.30
N ASP A 19 -8.45 -10.47 18.57
CA ASP A 19 -7.74 -10.84 19.80
C ASP A 19 -8.39 -10.19 21.04
N VAL A 20 -8.72 -8.90 20.97
CA VAL A 20 -9.46 -8.20 22.04
C VAL A 20 -10.83 -8.84 22.27
N LEU A 21 -11.55 -9.23 21.21
CA LEU A 21 -12.85 -9.91 21.34
C LEU A 21 -12.74 -11.29 22.02
N ARG A 22 -11.61 -11.97 21.89
CA ARG A 22 -11.39 -13.30 22.48
C ARG A 22 -10.87 -13.23 23.92
N THR A 23 -9.97 -12.29 24.18
CA THR A 23 -9.23 -12.21 25.46
C THR A 23 -9.78 -11.15 26.40
N SER A 24 -10.63 -10.24 25.90
CA SER A 24 -11.09 -9.04 26.62
C SER A 24 -9.96 -8.13 27.12
N ALA A 25 -8.76 -8.27 26.55
CA ALA A 25 -7.56 -7.50 26.90
C ALA A 25 -6.83 -7.05 25.63
N VAL A 26 -6.08 -5.96 25.73
CA VAL A 26 -5.20 -5.49 24.66
C VAL A 26 -3.83 -6.12 24.87
N ASN A 27 -3.51 -7.14 24.08
CA ASN A 27 -2.23 -7.85 24.17
C ASN A 27 -1.18 -7.21 23.26
N GLU A 28 0.10 -7.37 23.63
CA GLU A 28 1.23 -6.90 22.82
C GLU A 28 1.39 -7.68 21.51
N THR A 29 0.89 -8.91 21.47
CA THR A 29 0.93 -9.77 20.29
C THR A 29 -0.45 -10.32 20.00
N ALA A 30 -0.91 -10.17 18.75
CA ALA A 30 -2.18 -10.70 18.28
C ALA A 30 -1.89 -11.80 17.26
N PRO A 31 -2.25 -13.07 17.53
CA PRO A 31 -2.08 -14.15 16.57
C PRO A 31 -2.96 -13.90 15.34
N VAL A 32 -2.37 -14.04 14.15
CA VAL A 32 -3.07 -13.84 12.88
C VAL A 32 -3.69 -15.18 12.43
N PRO A 33 -5.03 -15.30 12.38
CA PRO A 33 -5.67 -16.52 11.90
C PRO A 33 -5.50 -16.68 10.39
N THR A 34 -5.18 -17.90 9.97
CA THR A 34 -4.88 -18.22 8.56
C THR A 34 -6.10 -18.00 7.66
N GLU A 35 -7.31 -18.23 8.16
CA GLU A 35 -8.56 -18.06 7.43
C GLU A 35 -8.79 -16.59 7.07
N ALA A 36 -8.52 -15.67 8.00
CA ALA A 36 -8.63 -14.23 7.75
C ALA A 36 -7.58 -13.76 6.74
N LEU A 37 -6.36 -14.32 6.81
CA LEU A 37 -5.30 -14.00 5.86
C LEU A 37 -5.67 -14.42 4.44
N VAL A 38 -6.26 -15.62 4.27
CA VAL A 38 -6.76 -16.09 2.96
C VAL A 38 -7.92 -15.23 2.48
N ALA A 39 -8.90 -14.94 3.34
CA ALA A 39 -10.07 -14.13 2.98
C ALA A 39 -9.68 -12.71 2.52
N LEU A 40 -8.80 -12.05 3.28
CA LEU A 40 -8.30 -10.72 2.92
C LEU A 40 -7.41 -10.77 1.68
N GLY A 41 -6.66 -11.85 1.46
CA GLY A 41 -5.90 -12.07 0.23
C GLY A 41 -6.80 -12.14 -1.00
N VAL A 42 -7.91 -12.89 -0.94
CA VAL A 42 -8.91 -12.94 -2.01
C VAL A 42 -9.55 -11.57 -2.23
N ALA A 43 -9.91 -10.87 -1.15
CA ALA A 43 -10.49 -9.53 -1.24
C ALA A 43 -9.53 -8.52 -1.90
N LEU A 44 -8.22 -8.60 -1.61
CA LEU A 44 -7.21 -7.76 -2.25
C LEU A 44 -7.15 -8.01 -3.76
N VAL A 45 -7.09 -9.29 -4.18
CA VAL A 45 -7.07 -9.66 -5.60
C VAL A 45 -8.34 -9.18 -6.30
N ALA A 46 -9.51 -9.37 -5.69
CA ALA A 46 -10.78 -8.90 -6.23
C ALA A 46 -10.81 -7.37 -6.36
N GLY A 47 -10.40 -6.63 -5.34
CA GLY A 47 -10.32 -5.17 -5.37
C GLY A 47 -9.40 -4.65 -6.48
N LEU A 48 -8.23 -5.26 -6.64
CA LEU A 48 -7.30 -4.94 -7.71
C LEU A 48 -7.92 -5.19 -9.09
N TRP A 49 -8.61 -6.32 -9.27
CA TRP A 49 -9.24 -6.69 -10.53
C TRP A 49 -10.31 -5.68 -10.96
N PHE A 50 -11.21 -5.31 -10.06
CA PHE A 50 -12.34 -4.44 -10.41
C PHE A 50 -11.97 -2.95 -10.46
N VAL A 51 -11.12 -2.48 -9.54
CA VAL A 51 -10.87 -1.04 -9.31
C VAL A 51 -9.46 -0.61 -9.75
N GLY A 52 -8.48 -1.51 -9.71
CA GLY A 52 -7.06 -1.20 -9.91
C GLY A 52 -6.67 -0.72 -11.30
N ARG A 53 -7.48 -1.00 -12.34
CA ARG A 53 -7.15 -0.71 -13.74
C ARG A 53 -6.68 0.73 -14.02
N ARG A 54 -7.27 1.73 -13.34
CA ARG A 54 -6.93 3.15 -13.54
C ARG A 54 -5.55 3.48 -12.98
N VAL A 55 -5.21 2.92 -11.81
CA VAL A 55 -3.90 3.12 -11.17
C VAL A 55 -2.83 2.42 -12.01
N ILE A 56 -3.08 1.18 -12.42
CA ILE A 56 -2.17 0.41 -13.29
C ILE A 56 -1.85 1.19 -14.57
N HIS A 57 -2.86 1.74 -15.23
CA HIS A 57 -2.64 2.56 -16.43
C HIS A 57 -1.82 3.82 -16.14
N THR A 58 -2.15 4.52 -15.05
CA THR A 58 -1.49 5.78 -14.67
C THR A 58 -0.01 5.57 -14.36
N VAL A 59 0.33 4.51 -13.61
CA VAL A 59 1.72 4.20 -13.24
C VAL A 59 2.46 3.57 -14.42
N GLY A 60 1.84 2.62 -15.11
CA GLY A 60 2.50 1.83 -16.16
C GLY A 60 2.77 2.58 -17.47
N SER A 61 2.04 3.68 -17.75
CA SER A 61 2.25 4.45 -18.99
C SER A 61 2.17 5.97 -18.81
N GLY A 62 1.58 6.47 -17.71
CA GLY A 62 1.37 7.90 -17.51
C GLY A 62 2.59 8.65 -16.96
N LEU A 63 3.44 7.97 -16.18
CA LEU A 63 4.59 8.60 -15.49
C LEU A 63 5.83 8.74 -16.37
N THR A 64 6.05 7.82 -17.30
CA THR A 64 7.11 7.89 -18.31
C THR A 64 6.81 6.89 -19.42
N SER A 65 7.28 7.16 -20.64
CA SER A 65 7.35 6.13 -21.68
C SER A 65 8.36 5.06 -21.27
N MET A 66 7.95 3.80 -21.25
CA MET A 66 8.80 2.67 -20.87
C MET A 66 8.86 1.64 -21.99
N HIS A 67 10.09 1.18 -22.29
CA HIS A 67 10.29 -0.06 -23.02
C HIS A 67 10.18 -1.25 -22.06
N PRO A 68 9.83 -2.46 -22.54
CA PRO A 68 9.68 -3.63 -21.69
C PRO A 68 10.89 -3.93 -20.79
N SER A 69 12.11 -3.72 -21.29
CA SER A 69 13.34 -3.91 -20.52
C SER A 69 13.48 -2.91 -19.36
N SER A 70 13.12 -1.65 -19.56
CA SER A 70 13.13 -0.64 -18.50
C SER A 70 12.03 -0.87 -17.48
N GLY A 71 10.85 -1.35 -17.92
CA GLY A 71 9.77 -1.75 -17.02
C GLY A 71 10.20 -2.93 -16.12
N PHE A 72 10.84 -3.95 -16.70
CA PHE A 72 11.40 -5.06 -15.93
C PHE A 72 12.44 -4.59 -14.91
N ALA A 73 13.35 -3.68 -15.30
CA ALA A 73 14.34 -3.13 -14.40
C ALA A 73 13.71 -2.34 -13.24
N ALA A 74 12.66 -1.55 -13.51
CA ALA A 74 11.94 -0.81 -12.49
C ALA A 74 11.24 -1.74 -11.48
N GLU A 75 10.55 -2.78 -11.97
CA GLU A 75 9.88 -3.78 -11.12
C GLU A 75 10.90 -4.60 -10.29
N LEU A 76 12.01 -5.01 -10.90
CA LEU A 76 13.07 -5.73 -10.18
C LEU A 76 13.68 -4.88 -9.06
N SER A 77 13.96 -3.61 -9.35
CA SER A 77 14.46 -2.65 -8.35
C SER A 77 13.45 -2.44 -7.22
N ALA A 78 12.18 -2.25 -7.56
CA ALA A 78 11.12 -2.08 -6.58
C ALA A 78 10.93 -3.33 -5.70
N ALA A 79 10.89 -4.52 -6.31
CA ALA A 79 10.76 -5.77 -5.61
C ALA A 79 11.94 -6.04 -4.66
N ALA A 80 13.17 -5.76 -5.10
CA ALA A 80 14.36 -5.89 -4.28
C ALA A 80 14.30 -4.97 -3.06
N MET A 81 13.91 -3.71 -3.24
CA MET A 81 13.80 -2.74 -2.15
C MET A 81 12.70 -3.11 -1.16
N VAL A 82 11.52 -3.52 -1.64
CA VAL A 82 10.41 -3.97 -0.78
C VAL A 82 10.81 -5.22 0.00
N MET A 83 11.50 -6.17 -0.63
CA MET A 83 11.95 -7.40 0.03
C MET A 83 13.00 -7.08 1.09
N ALA A 84 13.98 -6.22 0.79
CA ALA A 84 14.96 -5.78 1.78
C ALA A 84 14.28 -5.13 3.00
N ALA A 85 13.36 -4.20 2.78
CA ALA A 85 12.60 -3.57 3.86
C ALA A 85 11.79 -4.58 4.68
N SER A 86 11.18 -5.56 4.01
CA SER A 86 10.42 -6.63 4.67
C SER A 86 11.30 -7.49 5.57
N VAL A 87 12.52 -7.83 5.13
CA VAL A 87 13.50 -8.60 5.93
C VAL A 87 13.94 -7.82 7.17
N PHE A 88 14.07 -6.50 7.08
CA PHE A 88 14.38 -5.64 8.23
C PHE A 88 13.15 -5.28 9.07
N GLY A 89 11.95 -5.76 8.72
CA GLY A 89 10.71 -5.44 9.43
C GLY A 89 10.30 -3.96 9.34
N LEU A 90 10.79 -3.23 8.36
CA LEU A 90 10.51 -1.81 8.19
C LEU A 90 9.18 -1.62 7.43
N PRO A 91 8.21 -0.87 7.98
CA PRO A 91 6.99 -0.53 7.25
C PRO A 91 7.34 0.47 6.15
N VAL A 92 7.26 0.02 4.89
CA VAL A 92 7.55 0.85 3.72
C VAL A 92 6.34 0.94 2.79
N SER A 93 6.26 2.06 2.08
CA SER A 93 5.26 2.22 1.04
C SER A 93 5.78 1.64 -0.28
N SER A 94 5.26 0.47 -0.62
CA SER A 94 5.52 -0.24 -1.86
C SER A 94 5.18 0.60 -3.10
N THR A 95 4.13 1.44 -3.02
CA THR A 95 3.72 2.39 -4.07
C THR A 95 4.76 3.51 -4.30
N HIS A 96 5.34 4.07 -3.23
CA HIS A 96 6.38 5.09 -3.37
C HIS A 96 7.65 4.52 -4.00
N ILE A 97 8.03 3.30 -3.59
CA ILE A 97 9.18 2.58 -4.14
C ILE A 97 8.99 2.36 -5.65
N LEU A 98 7.83 1.83 -6.07
CA LEU A 98 7.56 1.56 -7.48
C LEU A 98 7.52 2.85 -8.32
N ILE A 99 6.81 3.89 -7.86
CA ILE A 99 6.74 5.18 -8.57
C ILE A 99 8.13 5.82 -8.64
N GLY A 100 8.93 5.72 -7.59
CA GLY A 100 10.32 6.16 -7.57
C GLY A 100 11.19 5.44 -8.62
N ALA A 101 11.07 4.12 -8.73
CA ALA A 101 11.78 3.32 -9.73
C ALA A 101 11.37 3.70 -11.17
N VAL A 102 10.06 3.85 -11.42
CA VAL A 102 9.50 4.28 -12.71
C VAL A 102 9.97 5.69 -13.08
N LEU A 103 9.96 6.62 -12.13
CA LEU A 103 10.50 7.97 -12.37
C LEU A 103 12.01 7.95 -12.59
N GLY A 104 12.76 7.08 -11.91
CA GLY A 104 14.19 6.85 -12.14
C GLY A 104 14.48 6.52 -13.61
N VAL A 105 13.73 5.57 -14.17
CA VAL A 105 13.77 5.24 -15.60
C VAL A 105 13.42 6.46 -16.46
N GLY A 106 12.37 7.20 -16.09
CA GLY A 106 11.95 8.40 -16.82
C GLY A 106 12.99 9.52 -16.81
N MET A 107 13.77 9.67 -15.73
CA MET A 107 14.87 10.64 -15.65
C MET A 107 16.02 10.26 -16.59
N VAL A 108 16.42 8.99 -16.61
CA VAL A 108 17.45 8.48 -17.52
C VAL A 108 17.04 8.69 -18.98
N ASN A 109 15.77 8.42 -19.29
CA ASN A 109 15.21 8.56 -20.64
C ASN A 109 14.77 10.00 -20.97
N ARG A 110 14.93 10.96 -20.06
CA ARG A 110 14.44 12.35 -20.18
C ARG A 110 12.95 12.46 -20.54
N ALA A 111 12.15 11.48 -20.12
CA ALA A 111 10.73 11.32 -20.43
C ALA A 111 9.83 11.30 -19.17
N ALA A 112 10.37 11.70 -18.01
CA ALA A 112 9.61 11.77 -16.76
C ALA A 112 8.48 12.83 -16.82
N ASN A 113 7.26 12.42 -16.48
CA ASN A 113 6.08 13.27 -16.47
C ASN A 113 5.88 13.95 -15.10
N TRP A 114 6.60 15.05 -14.88
CA TRP A 114 6.50 15.84 -13.66
C TRP A 114 5.13 16.47 -13.43
N LYS A 115 4.38 16.75 -14.52
CA LYS A 115 3.02 17.30 -14.42
C LYS A 115 2.07 16.31 -13.74
N LEU A 116 2.19 15.02 -14.07
CA LEU A 116 1.41 13.95 -13.47
C LEU A 116 1.92 13.54 -12.08
N MET A 117 3.22 13.70 -11.83
CA MET A 117 3.79 13.43 -10.50
C MET A 117 3.31 14.40 -9.42
N ARG A 118 3.11 15.69 -9.75
CA ARG A 118 2.63 16.71 -8.80
C ARG A 118 1.33 16.32 -8.07
N PRO A 119 0.21 15.99 -8.75
CA PRO A 119 -1.01 15.61 -8.08
C PRO A 119 -0.87 14.30 -7.28
N ILE A 120 -0.01 13.37 -7.70
CA ILE A 120 0.28 12.14 -6.94
C ILE A 120 0.98 12.49 -5.61
N ALA A 121 2.01 13.32 -5.65
CA ALA A 121 2.72 13.76 -4.45
C ALA A 121 1.80 14.53 -3.49
N LEU A 122 0.93 15.39 -4.03
CA LEU A 122 -0.09 16.08 -3.24
C LEU A 122 -1.09 15.10 -2.62
N ALA A 123 -1.53 14.08 -3.38
CA ALA A 123 -2.42 13.05 -2.86
C ALA A 123 -1.77 12.32 -1.67
N TRP A 124 -0.48 11.97 -1.75
CA TRP A 124 0.22 11.35 -0.62
C TRP A 124 0.22 12.24 0.63
N LEU A 125 0.51 13.53 0.48
CA LEU A 125 0.49 14.47 1.60
C LEU A 125 -0.92 14.61 2.19
N ILE A 126 -1.96 14.64 1.36
CA ILE A 126 -3.36 14.85 1.79
C ILE A 126 -3.96 13.57 2.39
N THR A 127 -3.59 12.39 1.90
CA THR A 127 -4.16 11.12 2.37
C THR A 127 -3.86 10.83 3.84
N LEU A 128 -2.70 11.25 4.36
CA LEU A 128 -2.32 11.08 5.77
C LEU A 128 -3.22 11.86 6.75
N PRO A 129 -3.40 13.19 6.64
CA PRO A 129 -4.30 13.93 7.51
C PRO A 129 -5.76 13.54 7.27
N ALA A 130 -6.15 13.22 6.04
CA ALA A 130 -7.51 12.78 5.75
C ALA A 130 -7.84 11.45 6.43
N SER A 131 -6.93 10.46 6.38
CA SER A 131 -7.14 9.17 7.04
C SER A 131 -7.13 9.31 8.57
N ALA A 132 -6.23 10.14 9.12
CA ALA A 132 -6.21 10.46 10.54
C ALA A 132 -7.53 11.09 10.99
N LEU A 133 -8.04 12.08 10.26
CA LEU A 133 -9.31 12.73 10.57
C LEU A 133 -10.48 11.75 10.56
N VAL A 134 -10.59 10.92 9.51
CA VAL A 134 -11.66 9.91 9.41
C VAL A 134 -11.58 8.91 10.56
N GLY A 135 -10.38 8.45 10.91
CA GLY A 135 -10.16 7.56 12.05
C GLY A 135 -10.56 8.21 13.39
N SER A 136 -10.11 9.44 13.63
CA SER A 136 -10.44 10.19 14.85
C SER A 136 -11.94 10.43 14.98
N VAL A 137 -12.61 10.88 13.91
CA VAL A 137 -14.06 11.09 13.91
C VAL A 137 -14.80 9.77 14.15
N GLY A 138 -14.37 8.68 13.51
CA GLY A 138 -14.95 7.35 13.73
C GLY A 138 -14.89 6.92 15.19
N VAL A 139 -13.74 7.08 15.85
CA VAL A 139 -13.59 6.76 17.29
C VAL A 139 -14.46 7.67 18.16
N LEU A 140 -14.52 8.97 17.87
CA LEU A 140 -15.36 9.90 18.62
C LEU A 140 -16.85 9.54 18.52
N VAL A 141 -17.33 9.20 17.33
CA VAL A 141 -18.71 8.76 17.11
C VAL A 141 -19.00 7.47 17.87
N LEU A 142 -18.10 6.49 17.83
CA LEU A 142 -18.27 5.24 18.58
C LEU A 142 -18.35 5.48 20.09
N ARG A 143 -17.51 6.37 20.64
CA ARG A 143 -17.54 6.76 22.07
C ARG A 143 -18.78 7.54 22.50
N LEU A 144 -19.55 8.11 21.56
CA LEU A 144 -20.81 8.78 21.87
C LEU A 144 -21.98 7.80 21.91
N ILE A 145 -21.86 6.66 21.22
CA ILE A 145 -22.91 5.64 21.11
C ILE A 145 -22.79 4.56 22.19
N PHE A 146 -21.56 4.16 22.52
CA PHE A 146 -21.22 3.14 23.50
C PHE A 146 -20.49 3.74 24.69
#